data_AF-A0A7X0ZI54-F1
#
_entry.id   AF-A0A7X0ZI54-F1
#
_cell.length_a   1.000
_cell.length_b   1.000
_cell.length_c   1.000
_cell.angle_alpha   90.00
_cell.angle_beta   90.00
_cell.angle_gamma   90.00
#
_symmetry.space_group_name_H-M   'P 1'
#
loop_
_entity.id
_entity.type
_entity.pdbx_description
1 polymer ?
#
loop_
_entity_poly.entity_id
_entity_poly.type
_entity_poly.pdbx_seq_one_letter_code
_entity_poly.pdbx_strand_id
1 'polypeptide(L)'
;MLTTRKALYYLDKGKTKEAIHLLETCWNQEVTAENRRDIFTATVLLSDVLYQSGERFPEIYQQLMSILEEMKDLEAVDFEREKAKQIFAELDEYFSEVGTFFQGNSLAELWLKFDSENDYKDVYPTPQRVVAIEAELGYKLPKSYIYLMRHTQNGGIVSTGSVPTTEPSSWSENCIAITGIMGIGEHGISTINGMHNTNFWTEEWGYPDVGLAIADCPSAGHDMVFLDYRNCGKTGEPAVVHIDQEGDYKIIKLADNFEEFILSLYREEY
;
A
#
# COMPACT_ATOMS: atom_id res chain seq x y z
N MET A 1 11.73 24.26 -21.27
CA MET A 1 10.41 24.25 -21.93
C MET A 1 10.26 23.14 -22.96
N LEU A 2 11.33 22.70 -23.65
CA LEU A 2 11.22 21.64 -24.65
C LEU A 2 10.88 20.27 -24.03
N THR A 3 11.45 19.99 -22.85
CA THR A 3 11.24 18.75 -22.09
C THR A 3 9.79 18.57 -21.64
N THR A 4 9.20 19.59 -20.99
CA THR A 4 7.81 19.57 -20.51
C THR A 4 6.79 19.48 -21.66
N ARG A 5 7.02 20.21 -22.77
CA ARG A 5 6.17 20.10 -23.97
C ARG A 5 6.20 18.71 -24.59
N LYS A 6 7.38 18.09 -24.64
CA LYS A 6 7.54 16.72 -25.15
C LYS A 6 6.91 15.69 -24.22
N ALA A 7 6.98 15.90 -22.90
CA ALA A 7 6.30 15.06 -21.92
C ALA A 7 4.78 15.12 -22.10
N LEU A 8 4.19 16.32 -22.23
CA LEU A 8 2.77 16.50 -22.53
C LEU A 8 2.35 15.80 -23.83
N TYR A 9 3.17 15.89 -24.89
CA TYR A 9 2.93 15.15 -26.11
C TYR A 9 2.94 13.63 -25.90
N TYR A 10 3.85 13.11 -25.07
CA TYR A 10 3.86 11.68 -24.74
C TYR A 10 2.63 11.27 -23.93
N LEU A 11 2.18 12.08 -22.96
CA LEU A 11 0.94 11.83 -22.23
C LEU A 11 -0.27 11.78 -23.16
N ASP A 12 -0.39 12.72 -24.11
CA ASP A 12 -1.45 12.72 -25.14
C ASP A 12 -1.43 11.47 -26.04
N LYS A 13 -0.26 10.86 -26.24
CA LYS A 13 -0.09 9.61 -27.00
C LYS A 13 -0.18 8.35 -26.16
N GLY A 14 -0.53 8.44 -24.88
CA GLY A 14 -0.58 7.29 -23.96
C GLY A 14 0.81 6.70 -23.64
N LYS A 15 1.88 7.45 -23.89
CA LYS A 15 3.27 7.07 -23.61
C LYS A 15 3.68 7.51 -22.21
N THR A 16 2.95 7.06 -21.21
CA THR A 16 3.08 7.52 -19.82
C THR A 16 4.46 7.23 -19.25
N LYS A 17 5.03 6.06 -19.52
CA LYS A 17 6.37 5.69 -19.02
C LYS A 17 7.45 6.62 -19.58
N GLU A 18 7.40 6.92 -20.88
CA GLU A 18 8.35 7.84 -21.51
C GLU A 18 8.15 9.28 -21.05
N ALA A 19 6.91 9.69 -20.75
CA ALA A 19 6.63 10.98 -20.16
C ALA A 19 7.22 11.11 -18.75
N ILE A 20 7.00 10.12 -17.88
CA ILE A 20 7.54 10.07 -16.52
C ILE A 20 9.07 10.17 -16.57
N HIS A 21 9.73 9.30 -17.34
CA HIS A 21 11.20 9.31 -17.44
C HIS A 21 11.74 10.68 -17.88
N LEU A 22 11.05 11.32 -18.82
CA LEU A 22 11.43 12.64 -19.31
C LEU A 22 11.25 13.72 -18.23
N LEU A 23 10.15 13.69 -17.47
CA LEU A 23 9.89 14.63 -16.38
C LEU A 23 10.87 14.46 -15.22
N GLU A 24 11.25 13.22 -14.88
CA GLU A 24 12.27 12.91 -13.86
C GLU A 24 13.62 13.55 -14.18
N THR A 25 13.98 13.63 -15.47
CA THR A 25 15.23 14.28 -15.88
C THR A 25 15.27 15.78 -15.55
N CYS A 26 14.11 16.43 -15.44
CA CYS A 26 13.98 17.81 -14.98
C CYS A 26 13.86 17.90 -13.46
N TRP A 27 13.06 17.02 -12.85
CA TRP A 27 12.85 16.96 -11.40
C TRP A 27 14.18 16.80 -10.64
N ASN A 28 15.10 15.97 -11.14
CA ASN A 28 16.36 15.66 -10.48
C ASN A 28 17.47 16.72 -10.70
N GLN A 29 17.17 17.85 -11.32
CA GLN A 29 18.14 18.92 -11.55
C GLN A 29 18.25 19.85 -10.35
N GLU A 30 19.43 20.42 -10.13
CA GLU A 30 19.58 21.54 -9.20
C GLU A 30 18.77 22.75 -9.69
N VAL A 31 18.06 23.39 -8.76
CA VAL A 31 17.28 24.58 -9.05
C VAL A 31 18.20 25.78 -9.23
N THR A 32 18.05 26.46 -10.37
CA THR A 32 18.75 27.69 -10.73
C THR A 32 17.74 28.75 -11.18
N ALA A 33 18.16 30.01 -11.26
CA ALA A 33 17.30 31.08 -11.77
C ALA A 33 16.80 30.83 -13.20
N GLU A 34 17.58 30.11 -14.02
CA GLU A 34 17.27 29.86 -15.44
C GLU A 34 16.30 28.69 -15.64
N ASN A 35 16.41 27.64 -14.82
CA ASN A 35 15.61 26.41 -14.99
C ASN A 35 14.44 26.27 -14.01
N ARG A 36 14.34 27.11 -12.96
CA ARG A 36 13.30 26.97 -11.92
C ARG A 36 11.88 26.90 -12.48
N ARG A 37 11.57 27.62 -13.55
CA ARG A 37 10.26 27.54 -14.21
C ARG A 37 10.00 26.17 -14.83
N ASP A 38 11.00 25.61 -15.51
CA ASP A 38 10.88 24.30 -16.14
C ASP A 38 10.81 23.18 -15.12
N ILE A 39 11.59 23.28 -14.04
CA ILE A 39 11.52 22.36 -12.90
C ILE A 39 10.13 22.42 -12.28
N PHE A 40 9.60 23.61 -11.97
CA PHE A 40 8.26 23.75 -11.42
C PHE A 40 7.22 23.04 -12.29
N THR A 41 7.15 23.37 -13.57
CA THR A 41 6.19 22.74 -14.49
C THR A 41 6.41 21.23 -14.58
N ALA A 42 7.66 20.75 -14.62
CA ALA A 42 7.95 19.32 -14.67
C ALA A 42 7.50 18.60 -13.39
N THR A 43 7.74 19.19 -12.22
CA THR A 43 7.30 18.63 -10.94
C THR A 43 5.79 18.56 -10.87
N VAL A 44 5.07 19.62 -11.24
CA VAL A 44 3.58 19.59 -11.25
C VAL A 44 3.04 18.51 -12.19
N LEU A 45 3.59 18.41 -13.41
CA LEU A 45 3.15 17.41 -14.38
C LEU A 45 3.46 15.98 -13.90
N LEU A 46 4.63 15.76 -13.32
CA LEU A 46 4.99 14.44 -12.81
C LEU A 46 4.14 14.08 -11.57
N SER A 47 3.93 15.03 -10.66
CA SER A 47 3.05 14.87 -9.52
C SER A 47 1.61 14.55 -9.94
N ASP A 48 1.08 15.20 -10.97
CA ASP A 48 -0.26 14.88 -11.47
C ASP A 48 -0.33 13.44 -12.01
N VAL A 49 0.60 13.06 -12.88
CA VAL A 49 0.63 11.71 -13.47
C VAL A 49 0.76 10.64 -12.38
N LEU A 50 1.68 10.82 -11.43
CA LEU A 50 1.90 9.90 -10.32
C LEU A 50 0.73 9.88 -9.34
N TYR A 51 0.11 11.03 -9.08
CA TYR A 51 -1.09 11.10 -8.25
C TYR A 51 -2.25 10.29 -8.87
N GLN A 52 -2.48 10.46 -10.17
CA GLN A 52 -3.53 9.71 -10.89
C GLN A 52 -3.24 8.20 -10.96
N SER A 53 -1.97 7.79 -11.06
CA SER A 53 -1.60 6.37 -11.02
C SER A 53 -1.61 5.80 -9.59
N GLY A 54 -1.58 6.64 -8.56
CA GLY A 54 -1.44 6.21 -7.17
C GLY A 54 -0.02 5.86 -6.79
N GLU A 55 0.98 6.43 -7.44
CA GLU A 55 2.37 6.08 -7.25
C GLU A 55 3.11 7.18 -6.49
N ARG A 56 4.08 6.77 -5.66
CA ARG A 56 5.08 7.67 -5.07
C ARG A 56 4.49 8.84 -4.27
N PHE A 57 3.33 8.64 -3.63
CA PHE A 57 2.62 9.68 -2.85
C PHE A 57 3.51 10.43 -1.85
N PRO A 58 4.36 9.76 -1.03
CA PRO A 58 5.26 10.47 -0.14
C PRO A 58 6.25 11.38 -0.87
N GLU A 59 6.79 10.93 -2.00
CA GLU A 59 7.79 11.68 -2.78
C GLU A 59 7.17 12.91 -3.43
N ILE A 60 6.00 12.76 -4.06
CA ILE A 60 5.30 13.88 -4.70
C ILE A 60 4.79 14.89 -3.65
N TYR A 61 4.37 14.43 -2.47
CA TYR A 61 3.95 15.30 -1.36
C TYR A 61 5.10 16.20 -0.88
N GLN A 62 6.25 15.60 -0.56
CA GLN A 62 7.43 16.35 -0.11
C GLN A 62 7.92 17.35 -1.16
N GLN A 63 7.87 16.96 -2.43
CA GLN A 63 8.36 17.79 -3.53
C GLN A 63 7.41 18.94 -3.84
N LEU A 64 6.09 18.71 -3.83
CA LEU A 64 5.11 19.79 -3.94
C LEU A 64 5.22 20.79 -2.78
N MET A 65 5.41 20.30 -1.56
CA MET A 65 5.62 21.15 -0.37
C MET A 65 6.83 22.09 -0.54
N SER A 66 7.98 21.54 -0.96
CA SER A 66 9.21 22.32 -1.19
C SER A 66 9.05 23.32 -2.33
N ILE A 67 8.59 22.90 -3.52
CA ILE A 67 8.52 23.82 -4.66
C ILE A 67 7.48 24.92 -4.45
N LEU A 68 6.35 24.65 -3.79
CA LEU A 68 5.31 25.67 -3.57
C LEU A 68 5.83 26.81 -2.70
N GLU A 69 6.72 26.51 -1.74
CA GLU A 69 7.36 27.51 -0.89
C GLU A 69 8.54 28.20 -1.60
N GLU A 70 9.48 27.44 -2.16
CA GLU A 70 10.70 27.95 -2.82
C GLU A 70 10.40 28.77 -4.09
N MET A 71 9.27 28.50 -4.73
CA MET A 71 8.89 29.07 -6.03
C MET A 71 7.63 29.91 -5.97
N LYS A 72 7.30 30.49 -4.82
CA LYS A 72 6.11 31.34 -4.63
C LYS A 72 6.11 32.65 -5.45
N ASP A 73 7.28 33.14 -5.85
CA ASP A 73 7.49 34.37 -6.63
C ASP A 73 7.42 34.18 -8.16
N LEU A 74 7.20 32.96 -8.65
CA LEU A 74 7.05 32.68 -10.09
C LEU A 74 5.67 33.14 -10.62
N GLU A 75 5.65 34.24 -11.38
CA GLU A 75 4.41 34.91 -11.86
C GLU A 75 3.73 34.25 -13.08
N ALA A 76 4.42 33.40 -13.86
CA ALA A 76 3.94 32.94 -15.17
C ALA A 76 3.53 31.44 -15.22
N VAL A 77 3.10 30.90 -14.07
CA VAL A 77 2.77 29.46 -13.87
C VAL A 77 1.45 29.27 -13.10
N ASP A 78 0.49 30.18 -13.26
CA ASP A 78 -0.73 30.19 -12.46
C ASP A 78 -1.53 28.88 -12.58
N PHE A 79 -1.67 28.33 -13.78
CA PHE A 79 -2.38 27.06 -13.99
C PHE A 79 -1.67 25.91 -13.27
N GLU A 80 -0.36 25.75 -13.49
CA GLU A 80 0.44 24.73 -12.84
C GLU A 80 0.44 24.91 -11.31
N ARG A 81 0.42 26.15 -10.82
CA ARG A 81 0.39 26.45 -9.39
C ARG A 81 -0.92 26.04 -8.75
N GLU A 82 -2.05 26.34 -9.39
CA GLU A 82 -3.36 25.90 -8.87
C GLU A 82 -3.47 24.37 -8.89
N LYS A 83 -2.95 23.72 -9.94
CA LYS A 83 -2.87 22.26 -9.99
C LYS A 83 -1.98 21.67 -8.90
N ALA A 84 -0.82 22.27 -8.64
CA ALA A 84 0.09 21.87 -7.57
C ALA A 84 -0.58 21.97 -6.20
N LYS A 85 -1.27 23.09 -5.92
CA LYS A 85 -2.01 23.30 -4.67
C LYS A 85 -3.14 22.28 -4.51
N GLN A 86 -3.85 21.96 -5.59
CA GLN A 86 -4.91 20.95 -5.55
C GLN A 86 -4.34 19.59 -5.13
N ILE A 87 -3.32 19.09 -5.83
CA ILE A 87 -2.71 17.78 -5.53
C ILE A 87 -2.12 17.79 -4.12
N PHE A 88 -1.46 18.89 -3.73
CA PHE A 88 -0.91 19.05 -2.40
C PHE A 88 -1.99 18.96 -1.31
N ALA A 89 -3.12 19.66 -1.48
CA ALA A 89 -4.23 19.60 -0.53
C ALA A 89 -4.86 18.20 -0.44
N GLU A 90 -5.02 17.51 -1.57
CA GLU A 90 -5.53 16.13 -1.60
C GLU A 90 -4.58 15.15 -0.88
N LEU A 91 -3.27 15.33 -1.02
CA LEU A 91 -2.27 14.54 -0.31
C LEU A 91 -2.14 14.93 1.17
N ASP A 92 -2.26 16.21 1.51
CA ASP A 92 -2.28 16.69 2.89
C ASP A 92 -3.46 16.09 3.66
N GLU A 93 -4.65 16.07 3.05
CA GLU A 93 -5.81 15.36 3.59
C GLU A 93 -5.54 13.85 3.70
N TYR A 94 -4.98 13.23 2.66
CA TYR A 94 -4.64 11.80 2.66
C TYR A 94 -3.65 11.42 3.79
N PHE A 95 -2.70 12.29 4.10
CA PHE A 95 -1.71 12.10 5.17
C PHE A 95 -2.11 12.70 6.52
N SER A 96 -3.30 13.31 6.62
CA SER A 96 -3.76 13.97 7.86
C SER A 96 -4.01 12.99 9.02
N GLU A 97 -4.25 11.71 8.71
CA GLU A 97 -4.51 10.67 9.71
C GLU A 97 -3.24 10.08 10.35
N VAL A 98 -2.04 10.53 9.95
CA VAL A 98 -0.76 10.04 10.50
C VAL A 98 -0.74 10.12 12.03
N GLY A 99 -0.37 9.01 12.65
CA GLY A 99 -0.34 8.84 14.11
C GLY A 99 -1.66 8.38 14.72
N THR A 100 -2.68 8.04 13.92
CA THR A 100 -3.93 7.45 14.44
C THR A 100 -3.79 5.97 14.81
N PHE A 101 -2.92 5.24 14.12
CA PHE A 101 -2.60 3.83 14.37
C PHE A 101 -1.08 3.63 14.49
N PHE A 102 -0.68 2.52 15.11
CA PHE A 102 0.72 2.10 15.21
C PHE A 102 1.62 3.17 15.82
N GLN A 103 1.48 3.39 17.13
CA GLN A 103 2.21 4.44 17.84
C GLN A 103 3.73 4.16 17.88
N GLY A 104 4.50 5.24 17.94
CA GLY A 104 5.96 5.19 18.07
C GLY A 104 6.66 4.60 16.85
N ASN A 105 7.70 3.78 17.08
CA ASN A 105 8.51 3.17 16.03
C ASN A 105 8.10 1.71 15.73
N SER A 106 6.84 1.35 16.01
CA SER A 106 6.34 -0.03 15.92
C SER A 106 6.47 -0.64 14.52
N LEU A 107 6.54 0.18 13.47
CA LEU A 107 6.62 -0.27 12.07
C LEU A 107 8.03 -0.19 11.46
N ALA A 108 9.05 0.26 12.20
CA ALA A 108 10.36 0.63 11.64
C ALA A 108 11.11 -0.53 10.94
N GLU A 109 10.77 -1.79 11.28
CA GLU A 109 11.35 -3.01 10.70
C GLU A 109 10.29 -4.02 10.24
N LEU A 110 9.11 -3.53 9.86
CA LEU A 110 8.07 -4.42 9.35
C LEU A 110 8.46 -4.99 7.98
N TRP A 111 8.82 -4.12 7.03
CA TRP A 111 9.00 -4.49 5.64
C TRP A 111 10.44 -4.94 5.33
N LEU A 112 10.57 -6.09 4.67
CA LEU A 112 11.83 -6.50 4.08
C LEU A 112 12.17 -5.58 2.89
N LYS A 113 13.35 -4.98 2.93
CA LYS A 113 13.88 -4.19 1.82
C LYS A 113 14.45 -5.14 0.77
N PHE A 114 13.85 -5.14 -0.41
CA PHE A 114 14.30 -5.90 -1.56
C PHE A 114 14.08 -5.09 -2.84
N ASP A 115 15.04 -5.16 -3.77
CA ASP A 115 15.08 -4.31 -4.96
C ASP A 115 14.18 -4.79 -6.10
N SER A 116 13.60 -5.99 -6.01
CA SER A 116 12.63 -6.49 -7.00
C SER A 116 11.19 -6.20 -6.60
N GLU A 117 10.34 -6.10 -7.62
CA GLU A 117 8.89 -6.24 -7.44
C GLU A 117 8.60 -7.54 -6.69
N ASN A 118 7.58 -7.51 -5.83
CA ASN A 118 7.05 -8.69 -5.18
C ASN A 118 5.53 -8.75 -5.37
N ASP A 119 5.00 -9.95 -5.28
CA ASP A 119 3.62 -10.25 -5.67
C ASP A 119 2.56 -9.60 -4.76
N TYR A 120 2.95 -9.03 -3.64
CA TYR A 120 2.04 -8.45 -2.64
C TYR A 120 1.82 -6.94 -2.81
N LYS A 121 2.71 -6.25 -3.52
CA LYS A 121 2.66 -4.78 -3.62
C LYS A 121 1.62 -4.31 -4.63
N ASP A 122 1.03 -3.16 -4.34
CA ASP A 122 0.20 -2.42 -5.28
C ASP A 122 0.44 -0.89 -5.17
N VAL A 123 -0.22 -0.12 -6.03
CA VAL A 123 -0.24 1.35 -5.99
C VAL A 123 -1.00 1.85 -4.75
N TYR A 124 -0.70 3.05 -4.27
CA TYR A 124 -1.33 3.60 -3.06
C TYR A 124 -2.86 3.61 -3.15
N PRO A 125 -3.56 3.14 -2.09
CA PRO A 125 -5.01 3.01 -2.11
C PRO A 125 -5.69 4.34 -1.75
N THR A 126 -6.11 5.07 -2.78
CA THR A 126 -6.92 6.28 -2.63
C THR A 126 -8.28 5.97 -1.98
N PRO A 127 -8.96 6.93 -1.34
CA PRO A 127 -10.29 6.71 -0.78
C PRO A 127 -11.28 6.08 -1.77
N GLN A 128 -11.24 6.51 -3.03
CA GLN A 128 -12.11 6.00 -4.09
C GLN A 128 -11.77 4.55 -4.45
N ARG A 129 -10.48 4.20 -4.52
CA ARG A 129 -10.04 2.82 -4.77
C ARG A 129 -10.44 1.88 -3.63
N VAL A 130 -10.26 2.30 -2.38
CA VAL A 130 -10.71 1.53 -1.21
C VAL A 130 -12.21 1.25 -1.29
N VAL A 131 -13.02 2.28 -1.58
CA VAL A 131 -14.48 2.10 -1.70
C VAL A 131 -14.85 1.13 -2.82
N ALA A 132 -14.18 1.19 -3.98
CA ALA A 132 -14.42 0.28 -5.09
C ALA A 132 -14.07 -1.16 -4.72
N ILE A 133 -12.90 -1.37 -4.10
CA ILE A 133 -12.43 -2.68 -3.65
C ILE A 133 -13.35 -3.26 -2.58
N GLU A 134 -13.73 -2.50 -1.56
CA GLU A 134 -14.69 -2.93 -0.54
C GLU A 134 -16.04 -3.34 -1.14
N ALA A 135 -16.51 -2.63 -2.18
CA ALA A 135 -17.75 -2.96 -2.87
C ALA A 135 -17.66 -4.27 -3.64
N GLU A 136 -16.51 -4.56 -4.25
CA GLU A 136 -16.25 -5.82 -4.95
C GLU A 136 -16.10 -7.00 -4.00
N LEU A 137 -15.29 -6.84 -2.95
CA LEU A 137 -15.09 -7.85 -1.90
C LEU A 137 -16.37 -8.11 -1.09
N GLY A 138 -17.24 -7.10 -0.96
CA GLY A 138 -18.42 -7.13 -0.12
C GLY A 138 -18.12 -7.02 1.38
N TYR A 139 -16.89 -6.62 1.75
CA TYR A 139 -16.41 -6.45 3.12
C TYR A 139 -15.87 -5.03 3.33
N LYS A 140 -16.08 -4.48 4.52
CA LYS A 140 -15.35 -3.28 4.96
C LYS A 140 -13.99 -3.66 5.51
N LEU A 141 -12.95 -3.01 5.02
CA LEU A 141 -11.59 -3.28 5.48
C LEU A 141 -11.34 -2.63 6.85
N PRO A 142 -10.51 -3.25 7.72
CA PRO A 142 -10.09 -2.64 8.96
C PRO A 142 -9.41 -1.29 8.71
N LYS A 143 -9.71 -0.29 9.54
CA LYS A 143 -9.11 1.05 9.38
C LYS A 143 -7.58 1.02 9.52
N SER A 144 -7.07 0.21 10.45
CA SER A 144 -5.64 0.00 10.66
C SER A 144 -4.96 -0.69 9.48
N TYR A 145 -5.68 -1.56 8.76
CA TYR A 145 -5.18 -2.20 7.54
C TYR A 145 -5.02 -1.17 6.41
N ILE A 146 -6.06 -0.37 6.15
CA ILE A 146 -5.98 0.74 5.19
C ILE A 146 -4.85 1.68 5.58
N TYR A 147 -4.77 2.08 6.85
CA TYR A 147 -3.72 2.96 7.35
C TYR A 147 -2.31 2.42 7.06
N LEU A 148 -2.04 1.14 7.37
CA LEU A 148 -0.74 0.52 7.10
C LEU A 148 -0.35 0.65 5.63
N MET A 149 -1.29 0.37 4.73
CA MET A 149 -1.10 0.43 3.28
C MET A 149 -0.86 1.85 2.76
N ARG A 150 -1.46 2.84 3.40
CA ARG A 150 -1.33 4.25 2.99
C ARG A 150 -0.04 4.89 3.48
N HIS A 151 0.40 4.58 4.70
CA HIS A 151 1.44 5.34 5.40
C HIS A 151 2.79 4.64 5.46
N THR A 152 2.86 3.36 5.11
CA THR A 152 4.15 2.64 5.04
C THR A 152 4.41 2.07 3.66
N GLN A 153 3.61 1.12 3.21
CA GLN A 153 3.69 0.47 1.90
C GLN A 153 2.41 -0.31 1.65
N ASN A 154 1.85 -0.26 0.45
CA ASN A 154 0.65 -1.02 0.11
C ASN A 154 0.98 -2.49 -0.23
N GLY A 155 1.22 -3.27 0.82
CA GLY A 155 1.57 -4.69 0.76
C GLY A 155 3.08 -4.92 0.69
N GLY A 156 3.53 -6.15 0.89
CA GLY A 156 4.94 -6.52 0.76
C GLY A 156 5.38 -7.71 1.61
N ILE A 157 6.64 -8.09 1.44
CA ILE A 157 7.31 -9.11 2.25
C ILE A 157 7.72 -8.50 3.60
N VAL A 158 7.52 -9.23 4.69
CA VAL A 158 7.88 -8.76 6.03
C VAL A 158 9.26 -9.25 6.47
N SER A 159 9.98 -8.44 7.26
CA SER A 159 11.24 -8.81 7.93
C SER A 159 11.08 -9.25 9.38
N THR A 160 9.85 -9.15 9.89
CA THR A 160 9.38 -9.59 11.21
C THR A 160 8.07 -10.36 10.98
N GLY A 161 8.17 -11.68 10.86
CA GLY A 161 7.06 -12.51 10.37
C GLY A 161 6.48 -13.48 11.39
N SER A 162 7.05 -13.63 12.58
CA SER A 162 6.59 -14.61 13.56
C SER A 162 5.51 -14.01 14.46
N VAL A 163 4.48 -14.81 14.78
CA VAL A 163 3.35 -14.42 15.63
C VAL A 163 3.17 -15.48 16.72
N PRO A 164 3.14 -15.11 18.01
CA PRO A 164 2.96 -16.09 19.07
C PRO A 164 1.53 -16.62 19.09
N THR A 165 1.38 -17.92 19.40
CA THR A 165 0.09 -18.56 19.65
C THR A 165 0.17 -19.48 20.87
N THR A 166 -0.96 -19.68 21.53
CA THR A 166 -1.09 -20.65 22.63
C THR A 166 -1.65 -21.99 22.16
N GLU A 167 -2.08 -22.06 20.91
CA GLU A 167 -2.59 -23.27 20.28
C GLU A 167 -1.62 -23.75 19.19
N PRO A 168 -1.29 -25.06 19.15
CA PRO A 168 -0.37 -25.60 18.16
C PRO A 168 -1.01 -25.64 16.76
N SER A 169 -0.19 -25.42 15.73
CA SER A 169 -0.49 -25.76 14.32
C SER A 169 0.11 -27.14 13.97
N SER A 170 -0.05 -27.55 12.72
CA SER A 170 0.54 -28.74 12.11
C SER A 170 2.08 -28.75 12.16
N TRP A 171 2.71 -27.57 12.22
CA TRP A 171 4.15 -27.41 12.10
C TRP A 171 4.83 -26.69 13.26
N SER A 172 4.08 -26.06 14.19
CA SER A 172 4.65 -25.38 15.36
C SER A 172 3.76 -25.51 16.60
N GLU A 173 4.39 -25.55 17.78
CA GLU A 173 3.69 -25.68 19.06
C GLU A 173 3.15 -24.34 19.59
N ASN A 174 3.78 -23.22 19.25
CA ASN A 174 3.57 -21.94 19.93
C ASN A 174 3.75 -20.69 19.06
N CYS A 175 3.95 -20.82 17.75
CA CYS A 175 4.03 -19.68 16.83
C CYS A 175 3.47 -20.02 15.45
N ILE A 176 3.11 -18.99 14.68
CA ILE A 176 2.98 -19.08 13.23
C ILE A 176 3.94 -18.09 12.58
N ALA A 177 4.13 -18.21 11.26
CA ALA A 177 5.00 -17.33 10.48
C ALA A 177 4.26 -16.83 9.24
N ILE A 178 4.47 -15.56 8.89
CA ILE A 178 4.02 -14.95 7.64
C ILE A 178 5.20 -14.57 6.77
N THR A 179 5.01 -14.69 5.46
CA THR A 179 5.98 -14.26 4.43
C THR A 179 5.70 -12.82 4.01
N GLY A 180 4.44 -12.49 3.76
CA GLY A 180 4.06 -11.20 3.23
C GLY A 180 2.62 -10.84 3.56
N ILE A 181 2.36 -9.54 3.62
CA ILE A 181 1.03 -8.97 3.82
C ILE A 181 0.54 -8.49 2.45
N MET A 182 -0.64 -8.94 2.07
CA MET A 182 -1.28 -8.62 0.80
C MET A 182 -1.62 -7.14 0.74
N GLY A 183 -1.34 -6.46 -0.38
CA GLY A 183 -1.75 -5.08 -0.61
C GLY A 183 -3.22 -4.96 -1.01
N ILE A 184 -3.75 -3.73 -0.93
CA ILE A 184 -5.08 -3.34 -1.39
C ILE A 184 -5.00 -2.99 -2.88
N GLY A 185 -5.49 -3.88 -3.74
CA GLY A 185 -5.51 -3.67 -5.19
C GLY A 185 -5.51 -4.97 -5.99
N GLU A 186 -5.31 -4.87 -7.30
CA GLU A 186 -5.41 -5.95 -8.29
C GLU A 186 -4.14 -6.15 -9.14
N HIS A 187 -3.13 -5.29 -8.99
CA HIS A 187 -1.91 -5.37 -9.81
C HIS A 187 -0.97 -6.48 -9.35
N GLY A 188 -0.80 -6.65 -8.04
CA GLY A 188 -0.01 -7.73 -7.47
C GLY A 188 -0.73 -9.07 -7.59
N ILE A 189 0.02 -10.15 -7.83
CA ILE A 189 -0.58 -11.49 -7.94
C ILE A 189 -1.23 -11.90 -6.60
N SER A 190 -0.61 -11.54 -5.49
CA SER A 190 -1.01 -11.85 -4.12
C SER A 190 -1.50 -10.58 -3.38
N THR A 191 -2.20 -9.68 -4.06
CA THR A 191 -3.00 -8.61 -3.43
C THR A 191 -4.43 -9.09 -3.17
N ILE A 192 -5.19 -8.37 -2.35
CA ILE A 192 -6.53 -8.82 -1.92
C ILE A 192 -7.56 -8.94 -3.07
N ASN A 193 -7.35 -8.25 -4.20
CA ASN A 193 -8.10 -8.41 -5.45
C ASN A 193 -7.22 -8.95 -6.59
N GLY A 194 -6.04 -9.48 -6.27
CA GLY A 194 -5.14 -10.12 -7.22
C GLY A 194 -5.63 -11.50 -7.67
N MET A 195 -4.75 -12.23 -8.35
CA MET A 195 -5.04 -13.59 -8.82
C MET A 195 -5.19 -14.60 -7.66
N HIS A 196 -4.31 -14.51 -6.66
CA HIS A 196 -4.36 -15.33 -5.44
C HIS A 196 -5.16 -14.61 -4.33
N ASN A 197 -6.33 -14.08 -4.69
CA ASN A 197 -7.25 -13.46 -3.74
C ASN A 197 -8.00 -14.52 -2.89
N THR A 198 -8.90 -14.08 -2.04
CA THR A 198 -9.66 -14.98 -1.16
C THR A 198 -10.50 -16.01 -1.92
N ASN A 199 -11.06 -15.66 -3.07
CA ASN A 199 -11.87 -16.60 -3.85
C ASN A 199 -11.01 -17.75 -4.37
N PHE A 200 -9.78 -17.49 -4.81
CA PHE A 200 -8.83 -18.54 -5.19
C PHE A 200 -8.62 -19.54 -4.03
N TRP A 201 -8.34 -19.04 -2.82
CA TRP A 201 -8.08 -19.92 -1.66
C TRP A 201 -9.31 -20.69 -1.20
N THR A 202 -10.51 -20.11 -1.30
CA THR A 202 -11.75 -20.79 -0.92
C THR A 202 -12.23 -21.78 -1.99
N GLU A 203 -12.25 -21.41 -3.26
CA GLU A 203 -12.80 -22.21 -4.35
C GLU A 203 -11.83 -23.29 -4.85
N GLU A 204 -10.54 -22.97 -4.96
CA GLU A 204 -9.53 -23.91 -5.48
C GLU A 204 -8.86 -24.72 -4.38
N TRP A 205 -8.63 -24.11 -3.20
CA TRP A 205 -7.92 -24.74 -2.08
C TRP A 205 -8.83 -25.14 -0.92
N GLY A 206 -10.13 -24.86 -0.99
CA GLY A 206 -11.10 -25.32 0.00
C GLY A 206 -11.03 -24.63 1.37
N TYR A 207 -10.37 -23.47 1.46
CA TYR A 207 -10.35 -22.68 2.70
C TYR A 207 -11.78 -22.29 3.12
N PRO A 208 -12.07 -22.26 4.44
CA PRO A 208 -13.41 -21.93 4.93
C PRO A 208 -13.77 -20.46 4.66
N ASP A 209 -15.04 -20.22 4.35
CA ASP A 209 -15.59 -18.87 4.17
C ASP A 209 -15.73 -18.15 5.53
N VAL A 210 -14.62 -17.56 5.99
CA VAL A 210 -14.57 -16.78 7.23
C VAL A 210 -14.49 -15.28 6.98
N GLY A 211 -14.08 -14.86 5.79
CA GLY A 211 -13.74 -13.46 5.53
C GLY A 211 -12.72 -13.29 4.42
N LEU A 212 -11.61 -12.59 4.69
CA LEU A 212 -10.61 -12.19 3.67
C LEU A 212 -9.22 -12.72 4.03
N ALA A 213 -8.54 -13.37 3.09
CA ALA A 213 -7.11 -13.65 3.18
C ALA A 213 -6.32 -12.33 3.10
N ILE A 214 -5.34 -12.14 3.99
CA ILE A 214 -4.54 -10.91 4.08
C ILE A 214 -3.03 -11.12 4.21
N ALA A 215 -2.59 -12.36 4.48
CA ALA A 215 -1.17 -12.68 4.56
C ALA A 215 -0.90 -14.13 4.15
N ASP A 216 0.17 -14.30 3.40
CA ASP A 216 0.72 -15.59 3.01
C ASP A 216 1.74 -16.07 4.06
N CYS A 217 1.89 -17.38 4.17
CA CYS A 217 2.81 -18.05 5.09
C CYS A 217 3.95 -18.73 4.31
N PRO A 218 5.07 -19.11 4.95
CA PRO A 218 6.20 -19.76 4.26
C PRO A 218 5.88 -21.11 3.61
N SER A 219 4.72 -21.69 3.92
CA SER A 219 4.30 -23.00 3.44
C SER A 219 3.80 -23.01 2.00
N ALA A 220 3.71 -21.86 1.33
CA ALA A 220 3.15 -21.72 -0.02
C ALA A 220 1.67 -22.15 -0.10
N GLY A 221 0.85 -21.63 0.82
CA GLY A 221 -0.61 -21.80 0.82
C GLY A 221 -1.14 -23.02 1.57
N HIS A 222 -0.30 -23.78 2.28
CA HIS A 222 -0.75 -24.83 3.21
C HIS A 222 -1.19 -24.27 4.57
N ASP A 223 -0.91 -23.00 4.81
CA ASP A 223 -1.48 -22.21 5.88
C ASP A 223 -1.52 -20.74 5.48
N MET A 224 -2.48 -20.00 6.04
CA MET A 224 -2.74 -18.62 5.64
C MET A 224 -3.35 -17.81 6.78
N VAL A 225 -3.24 -16.47 6.70
CA VAL A 225 -3.85 -15.55 7.67
C VAL A 225 -5.03 -14.81 7.04
N PHE A 226 -6.15 -14.80 7.78
CA PHE A 226 -7.42 -14.23 7.37
C PHE A 226 -7.93 -13.18 8.38
N LEU A 227 -8.66 -12.20 7.87
CA LEU A 227 -9.62 -11.41 8.64
C LEU A 227 -10.91 -12.24 8.79
N ASP A 228 -11.29 -12.55 10.03
CA ASP A 228 -12.47 -13.35 10.36
C ASP A 228 -13.67 -12.46 10.71
N TYR A 229 -14.64 -12.41 9.79
CA TYR A 229 -15.86 -11.60 9.91
C TYR A 229 -17.06 -12.38 10.45
N ARG A 230 -16.92 -13.68 10.78
CA ARG A 230 -18.07 -14.53 11.20
C ARG A 230 -18.84 -13.96 12.39
N ASN A 231 -18.14 -13.29 13.30
CA ASN A 231 -18.72 -12.72 14.52
C ASN A 231 -19.18 -11.26 14.37
N CYS A 232 -18.41 -10.43 13.67
CA CYS A 232 -18.67 -8.99 13.58
C CYS A 232 -19.52 -8.60 12.35
N GLY A 233 -19.73 -9.54 11.41
CA GLY A 233 -20.39 -9.31 10.14
C GLY A 233 -19.55 -8.49 9.17
N LYS A 234 -19.95 -8.44 7.90
CA LYS A 234 -19.13 -7.89 6.80
C LYS A 234 -18.73 -6.40 6.92
N THR A 235 -19.31 -5.67 7.87
CA THR A 235 -19.04 -4.24 8.10
C THR A 235 -18.43 -3.96 9.47
N GLY A 236 -18.20 -4.97 10.30
CA GLY A 236 -17.60 -4.84 11.62
C GLY A 236 -16.08 -4.86 11.60
N GLU A 237 -15.46 -4.70 12.77
CA GLU A 237 -14.01 -4.89 12.93
C GLU A 237 -13.73 -6.39 13.12
N PRO A 238 -13.04 -7.06 12.18
CA PRO A 238 -12.77 -8.50 12.24
C PRO A 238 -11.60 -8.84 13.17
N ALA A 239 -11.65 -10.03 13.76
CA ALA A 239 -10.48 -10.64 14.37
C ALA A 239 -9.50 -11.12 13.30
N VAL A 240 -8.25 -11.37 13.67
CA VAL A 240 -7.27 -12.00 12.77
C VAL A 240 -7.08 -13.46 13.17
N VAL A 241 -7.12 -14.36 12.19
CA VAL A 241 -6.99 -15.81 12.40
C VAL A 241 -5.96 -16.41 11.45
N HIS A 242 -5.26 -17.42 11.91
CA HIS A 242 -4.50 -18.36 11.10
C HIS A 242 -5.39 -19.56 10.75
N ILE A 243 -5.25 -20.08 9.54
CA ILE A 243 -5.96 -21.27 9.07
C ILE A 243 -4.94 -22.25 8.52
N ASP A 244 -4.88 -23.40 9.19
CA ASP A 244 -3.92 -24.48 8.93
C ASP A 244 -4.57 -25.58 8.09
N GLN A 245 -4.26 -25.64 6.79
CA GLN A 245 -4.87 -26.59 5.87
C GLN A 245 -4.46 -28.03 6.18
N GLU A 246 -3.20 -28.26 6.59
CA GLU A 246 -2.72 -29.59 6.97
C GLU A 246 -3.33 -30.06 8.30
N GLY A 247 -3.76 -29.11 9.14
CA GLY A 247 -4.49 -29.33 10.39
C GLY A 247 -6.00 -29.48 10.24
N ASP A 248 -6.52 -29.91 9.07
CA ASP A 248 -7.97 -29.99 8.77
C ASP A 248 -8.66 -28.61 8.82
N TYR A 249 -8.00 -27.59 8.25
CA TYR A 249 -8.42 -26.19 8.26
C TYR A 249 -8.67 -25.66 9.68
N LYS A 250 -7.84 -26.09 10.64
CA LYS A 250 -7.91 -25.60 12.02
C LYS A 250 -7.75 -24.07 12.02
N ILE A 251 -8.69 -23.39 12.66
CA ILE A 251 -8.68 -21.93 12.79
C ILE A 251 -8.13 -21.56 14.16
N ILE A 252 -7.02 -20.82 14.18
CA ILE A 252 -6.35 -20.33 15.39
C ILE A 252 -6.49 -18.82 15.43
N LYS A 253 -7.02 -18.27 16.52
CA LYS A 253 -7.13 -16.82 16.68
C LYS A 253 -5.76 -16.21 17.01
N LEU A 254 -5.37 -15.18 16.28
CA LEU A 254 -4.11 -14.46 16.46
C LEU A 254 -4.28 -13.13 17.21
N ALA A 255 -5.33 -12.37 16.90
CA ALA A 255 -5.58 -11.05 17.50
C ALA A 255 -7.06 -10.65 17.46
N ASP A 256 -7.47 -9.69 18.29
CA ASP A 256 -8.85 -9.16 18.28
C ASP A 256 -9.11 -8.19 17.12
N ASN A 257 -8.06 -7.59 16.55
CA ASN A 257 -8.12 -6.70 15.39
C ASN A 257 -6.79 -6.69 14.63
N PHE A 258 -6.77 -6.04 13.46
CA PHE A 258 -5.58 -6.00 12.60
C PHE A 258 -4.41 -5.22 13.21
N GLU A 259 -4.67 -4.18 14.01
CA GLU A 259 -3.59 -3.41 14.63
C GLU A 259 -2.81 -4.27 15.63
N GLU A 260 -3.53 -4.96 16.52
CA GLU A 260 -2.94 -5.88 17.49
C GLU A 260 -2.15 -7.01 16.82
N PHE A 261 -2.65 -7.54 15.69
CA PHE A 261 -1.93 -8.55 14.92
C PHE A 261 -0.56 -8.05 14.46
N ILE A 262 -0.50 -6.89 13.81
CA ILE A 262 0.77 -6.32 13.34
C ILE A 262 1.70 -5.99 14.51
N LEU A 263 1.18 -5.47 15.62
CA LEU A 263 1.97 -5.18 16.82
C LEU A 263 2.50 -6.43 17.55
N SER A 264 1.93 -7.61 17.28
CA SER A 264 2.38 -8.88 17.84
C SER A 264 3.54 -9.52 17.07
N LEU A 265 3.83 -9.04 15.86
CA LEU A 265 4.89 -9.57 15.01
C LEU A 265 6.26 -9.39 15.68
N TYR A 266 7.08 -10.43 15.62
CA TYR A 266 8.45 -10.41 16.11
C TYR A 266 9.40 -11.09 15.13
N ARG A 267 10.70 -10.81 15.30
CA ARG A 267 11.77 -11.58 14.65
C ARG A 267 12.17 -12.71 15.58
N GLU A 268 12.02 -13.94 15.12
CA GLU A 268 12.55 -15.09 15.82
C GLU A 268 14.09 -15.05 15.75
N GLU A 269 14.73 -15.01 16.92
CA GLU A 269 16.18 -15.12 17.03
C GLU A 269 16.55 -16.61 17.07
N TYR A 270 17.30 -17.07 16.07
CA TYR A 270 17.84 -18.42 15.98
C TYR A 270 19.21 -18.54 16.64
#